data_AF-A0A660SIE7-F1
#
_entry.id   AF-A0A660SIE7-F1
#
_cell.length_a   1.000
_cell.length_b   1.000
_cell.length_c   1.000
_cell.angle_alpha   90.00
_cell.angle_beta   90.00
_cell.angle_gamma   90.00
#
_symmetry.space_group_name_H-M   'P 1'
#
loop_
_entity.id
_entity.type
_entity.pdbx_description
1 polymer ?
#
loop_
_entity_poly.entity_id
_entity_poly.type
_entity_poly.pdbx_seq_one_letter_code
_entity_poly.pdbx_strand_id
1 'polypeptide(L)' 'MEYSSRGKKENVENIVRKMAEEGMKVRNENIKDILIKSIEFNIKHIGTAFAAVVLWD' A
#
# COMPACT_ATOMS: atom_id res chain seq x y z
N MET A 1 -1.22 -0.58 6.67
CA MET A 1 -0.12 -1.19 5.92
C MET A 1 0.30 -0.22 4.86
N GLU A 2 1.59 0.08 4.82
CA GLU A 2 2.20 1.00 3.87
C GLU A 2 3.40 0.33 3.21
N TYR A 3 3.62 0.65 1.95
CA TYR A 3 4.78 0.17 1.20
C TYR A 3 5.17 1.21 0.14
N SER A 4 6.47 1.46 0.01
CA SER A 4 7.04 2.38 -0.98
C SER A 4 8.26 1.74 -1.62
N SER A 5 8.37 1.81 -2.95
CA SER A 5 9.51 1.29 -3.67
C SER A 5 9.68 1.97 -5.03
N ARG A 6 10.87 1.82 -5.62
CA ARG A 6 11.11 2.15 -7.03
C ARG A 6 10.53 1.02 -7.88
N GLY A 7 9.27 1.13 -8.24
CA GLY A 7 8.57 0.13 -9.03
C GLY A 7 7.26 0.66 -9.60
N LYS A 8 6.69 -0.12 -10.54
CA LYS A 8 5.37 0.18 -11.09
C LYS A 8 4.31 0.12 -10.00
N LYS A 9 3.31 0.99 -10.13
CA LYS A 9 2.13 1.07 -9.26
C LYS A 9 1.52 -0.30 -8.98
N GLU A 10 1.29 -1.10 -10.01
CA GLU A 10 0.67 -2.43 -9.93
C GLU A 10 1.45 -3.39 -9.03
N ASN A 11 2.79 -3.36 -9.10
CA ASN A 11 3.63 -4.22 -8.27
C ASN A 11 3.61 -3.78 -6.80
N VAL A 12 3.65 -2.48 -6.55
CA VAL A 12 3.55 -1.89 -5.20
C VAL A 12 2.20 -2.22 -4.57
N GLU A 13 1.11 -2.10 -5.34
CA GLU A 13 -0.25 -2.47 -4.90
C GLU A 13 -0.36 -3.96 -4.55
N ASN A 14 0.22 -4.84 -5.37
CA ASN A 14 0.21 -6.28 -5.10
C ASN A 14 1.01 -6.65 -3.84
N ILE A 15 2.13 -5.96 -3.58
CA ILE A 15 2.93 -6.20 -2.38
C ILE A 15 2.17 -5.74 -1.13
N VAL A 16 1.66 -4.50 -1.10
CA VAL A 16 0.95 -3.99 0.08
C VAL A 16 -0.34 -4.77 0.35
N ARG A 17 -1.01 -5.28 -0.69
CA ARG A 17 -2.16 -6.20 -0.54
C ARG A 17 -1.76 -7.46 0.21
N LYS A 18 -0.71 -8.16 -0.24
CA LYS A 18 -0.20 -9.37 0.41
C LYS A 18 0.23 -9.11 1.85
N MET A 19 0.80 -7.93 2.13
CA MET A 19 1.15 -7.53 3.49
C MET A 19 -0.09 -7.43 4.39
N ALA A 20 -1.18 -6.86 3.89
CA ALA A 20 -2.45 -6.80 4.62
C ALA A 20 -3.06 -8.20 4.81
N GLU A 21 -3.06 -9.04 3.77
CA GLU A 21 -3.55 -10.42 3.82
C GLU A 21 -2.79 -11.27 4.86
N GLU A 22 -1.45 -11.27 4.82
CA GLU A 22 -0.64 -12.00 5.79
C GLU A 22 -0.80 -11.43 7.20
N GLY A 23 -0.97 -10.11 7.35
CA GLY A 23 -1.26 -9.48 8.63
C GLY A 23 -2.57 -9.97 9.28
N MET A 24 -3.61 -10.20 8.47
CA MET A 24 -4.89 -10.75 8.93
C MET A 24 -4.79 -12.25 9.22
N LYS A 25 -4.07 -13.00 8.37
CA LYS A 25 -3.81 -14.43 8.55
C LYS A 25 -3.06 -14.73 9.85
N VAL A 26 -2.04 -13.95 10.19
CA VAL A 26 -1.30 -14.06 11.47
C VAL A 26 -2.23 -13.84 12.67
N ARG A 27 -3.28 -13.02 12.51
CA ARG A 27 -4.28 -12.75 13.54
C ARG A 27 -5.43 -13.76 13.54
N ASN A 28 -5.47 -14.67 12.57
CA ASN A 28 -6.58 -15.60 12.35
C ASN A 28 -7.94 -14.88 12.18
N GLU A 29 -7.93 -13.74 11.50
CA GLU A 29 -9.12 -12.91 11.27
C GLU A 29 -9.59 -12.98 9.82
N ASN A 30 -10.91 -12.96 9.62
CA ASN A 30 -11.50 -12.95 8.28
C ASN A 30 -11.39 -11.56 7.64
N ILE A 31 -11.08 -11.53 6.34
CA ILE A 31 -11.03 -10.30 5.55
C ILE A 31 -12.40 -10.04 4.94
N LYS A 32 -13.00 -8.89 5.26
CA LYS A 32 -14.20 -8.41 4.55
C LYS A 32 -13.84 -7.85 3.17
N ASP A 33 -12.96 -6.86 3.16
CA ASP A 33 -12.48 -6.17 1.96
C ASP A 33 -11.08 -5.60 2.20
N ILE A 34 -10.30 -5.43 1.12
CA ILE A 34 -9.02 -4.73 1.13
C ILE A 34 -9.10 -3.56 0.15
N LEU A 35 -9.11 -2.34 0.70
CA LEU A 35 -9.06 -1.10 -0.07
C LEU A 35 -7.61 -0.60 -0.15
N ILE A 36 -7.17 -0.26 -1.36
CA ILE A 36 -5.80 0.19 -1.62
C ILE A 36 -5.84 1.50 -2.39
N LYS A 37 -4.99 2.44 -2.00
CA LYS A 37 -4.67 3.66 -2.75
C LYS A 37 -3.17 3.74 -2.94
N SER A 38 -2.75 4.09 -4.14
CA SER A 38 -1.33 4.23 -4.47
C SER A 38 -1.10 5.34 -5.50
N ILE A 39 0.14 5.82 -5.57
CA ILE A 39 0.62 6.79 -6.54
C ILE A 39 1.99 6.35 -7.07
N GLU A 40 2.19 6.50 -8.37
CA GLU A 40 3.49 6.35 -9.03
C GLU A 40 3.91 7.72 -9.54
N PHE A 41 5.19 8.07 -9.36
CA PHE A 41 5.72 9.35 -9.77
C PHE A 41 7.01 9.18 -10.56
N ASN A 42 7.01 9.68 -11.81
CA ASN A 42 8.19 9.74 -12.65
C ASN A 42 9.01 10.99 -12.29
N ILE A 43 10.16 10.78 -11.65
CA ILE A 43 11.04 11.87 -11.18
C ILE A 43 11.64 12.60 -12.39
N LYS A 44 11.47 13.92 -12.44
CA LYS A 44 12.15 14.80 -13.42
C LYS A 44 13.50 15.31 -12.91
N HIS A 45 13.55 15.75 -11.65
CA HIS A 45 14.78 16.22 -10.99
C HIS A 45 14.87 15.70 -9.55
N ILE A 46 13.93 16.09 -8.69
CA ILE A 46 13.77 15.62 -7.30
C ILE A 46 12.27 15.41 -7.07
N GLY A 47 11.88 14.30 -6.43
CA GLY A 47 10.47 13.99 -6.19
C GLY A 47 10.29 12.94 -5.11
N THR A 48 9.06 12.87 -4.59
CA THR A 48 8.64 11.90 -3.58
C THR A 48 7.25 11.37 -3.91
N ALA A 49 6.99 10.12 -3.53
CA ALA A 49 5.67 9.51 -3.56
C ALA A 49 5.27 9.19 -2.13
N PHE A 50 4.05 9.54 -1.75
CA PHE A 50 3.55 9.37 -0.38
C PHE A 50 2.16 8.75 -0.41
N ALA A 51 1.90 7.85 0.54
CA ALA A 51 0.60 7.24 0.77
C ALA A 51 0.37 7.12 2.28
N ALA A 52 -0.84 7.46 2.73
CA ALA A 52 -1.23 7.36 4.13
C ALA A 52 -2.73 7.11 4.26
N VAL A 53 -3.11 6.62 5.44
CA VAL A 53 -4.51 6.57 5.90
C VAL A 53 -4.64 7.57 7.03
N VAL A 54 -5.42 8.62 6.81
CA VAL A 54 -5.71 9.62 7.84
C VAL A 54 -6.94 9.16 8.60
N LEU A 55 -6.77 8.88 9.89
CA LEU A 55 -7.88 8.63 10.80
C LEU A 55 -8.29 9.97 11.40
N TRP A 56 -9.58 10.26 11.37
CA TRP A 56 -10.17 11.49 11.89
C TRP A 56 -11.56 11.19 12.44
N ASP A 57 -11.95 11.86 13.52
CA ASP A 57 -13.27 11.76 14.15
C ASP A 57 -14.19 12.92 13.71
#